data_AF-A0A9X3ER29-F1
#
_entry.id   AF-A0A9X3ER29-F1
#
_cell.length_a   1.000
_cell.length_b   1.000
_cell.length_c   1.000
_cell.angle_alpha   90.00
_cell.angle_beta   90.00
_cell.angle_gamma   90.00
#
_symmetry.space_group_name_H-M   'P 1'
#
loop_
_entity.id
_entity.type
_entity.pdbx_description
1 polymer ?
#
loop_
_entity_poly.entity_id
_entity_poly.type
_entity_poly.pdbx_seq_one_letter_code
_entity_poly.pdbx_strand_id
1 'polypeptide(L)'
;MFRRSLGLPVHTYVIHRRVDRARALLLRGSMAASQVALEVGFSHQSHMARCMRRVLGVTPTSLTRPGEPKSTKPSLVAPELEP
;
A
#
# COMPACT_ATOMS: atom_id res chain seq x y z
N MET A 1 8.21 -3.92 -23.11
CA MET A 1 7.50 -3.11 -24.14
C MET A 1 6.10 -2.78 -23.61
N PHE A 2 5.92 -1.69 -22.84
CA PHE A 2 4.61 -1.22 -22.36
C PHE A 2 4.64 0.32 -22.21
N ARG A 3 4.92 1.00 -23.32
CA ARG A 3 4.74 2.44 -23.48
C ARG A 3 3.70 2.61 -24.59
N ARG A 4 2.43 2.81 -24.24
CA ARG A 4 1.42 3.50 -25.08
C ARG A 4 0.07 3.52 -24.37
N SER A 5 -0.58 4.68 -24.45
CA SER A 5 -2.04 4.90 -24.37
C SER A 5 -2.63 5.62 -23.15
N LEU A 6 -1.87 5.97 -22.12
CA LEU A 6 -2.37 6.86 -21.07
C LEU A 6 -1.32 7.95 -20.86
N GLY A 7 -1.66 9.22 -21.12
CA GLY A 7 -0.79 10.38 -20.89
C GLY A 7 -0.41 10.59 -19.42
N LEU A 8 -0.83 9.68 -18.53
CA LEU A 8 -0.29 9.46 -17.21
C LEU A 8 0.47 8.13 -17.24
N PRO A 9 1.73 8.08 -16.81
CA PRO A 9 2.47 6.83 -16.76
C PRO A 9 1.63 5.75 -16.07
N VAL A 10 1.47 4.56 -16.68
CA VAL A 10 0.65 3.45 -16.13
C VAL A 10 0.95 3.18 -14.65
N HIS A 11 2.22 3.36 -14.26
CA HIS A 11 2.65 3.26 -12.87
C HIS A 11 1.89 4.22 -11.93
N THR A 12 1.61 5.45 -12.37
CA THR A 12 0.89 6.46 -11.59
C THR A 12 -0.55 6.03 -11.38
N TYR A 13 -1.27 5.62 -12.43
CA TYR A 13 -2.64 5.14 -12.31
C TYR A 13 -2.76 3.94 -11.34
N VAL A 14 -1.84 2.98 -11.45
CA VAL A 14 -1.78 1.83 -10.54
C VAL A 14 -1.51 2.27 -9.11
N ILE A 15 -0.59 3.21 -8.88
CA ILE A 15 -0.31 3.75 -7.54
C ILE A 15 -1.54 4.44 -6.95
N HIS A 16 -2.25 5.27 -7.73
CA HIS A 16 -3.48 5.92 -7.28
C HIS A 16 -4.52 4.90 -6.82
N ARG A 17 -4.79 3.87 -7.65
CA ARG A 17 -5.74 2.80 -7.31
C ARG A 17 -5.34 2.02 -6.07
N ARG A 18 -4.05 1.73 -5.90
CA ARG A 18 -3.53 1.05 -4.70
C ARG A 18 -3.68 1.91 -3.45
N VAL A 19 -3.40 3.20 -3.57
CA VAL A 19 -3.55 4.16 -2.46
C VAL A 19 -5.01 4.32 -2.04
N ASP A 20 -5.95 4.39 -2.98
CA ASP A 20 -7.38 4.46 -2.67
C ASP A 20 -7.86 3.20 -1.93
N ARG A 21 -7.45 2.02 -2.40
CA ARG A 21 -7.76 0.75 -1.72
C ARG A 21 -7.15 0.71 -0.32
N ALA A 22 -5.91 1.18 -0.16
CA ALA A 22 -5.25 1.23 1.14
C ALA A 22 -6.00 2.15 2.11
N ARG A 23 -6.46 3.32 1.64
CA ARG A 23 -7.28 4.23 2.45
C ARG A 23 -8.54 3.55 2.95
N ALA A 24 -9.28 2.86 2.08
CA ALA A 24 -10.51 2.17 2.46
C ALA A 24 -10.26 1.09 3.54
N LEU A 25 -9.19 0.31 3.40
CA LEU A 25 -8.81 -0.72 4.38
C LEU A 25 -8.38 -0.13 5.73
N LEU A 26 -7.63 0.98 5.72
CA LEU A 26 -7.21 1.67 6.93
C LEU A 26 -8.41 2.28 7.67
N LEU A 27 -9.36 2.88 6.95
CA LEU A 27 -10.58 3.44 7.52
C LEU A 27 -11.48 2.37 8.14
N ARG A 28 -11.48 1.16 7.60
CA ARG A 28 -12.20 0.01 8.20
C ARG A 28 -11.59 -0.41 9.54
N GLY A 29 -10.32 -0.10 9.81
CA GLY A 29 -9.65 -0.38 11.08
C GLY A 29 -9.42 -1.87 11.37
N SER A 30 -9.65 -2.76 10.39
CA SER A 30 -9.56 -4.21 10.59
C SER A 30 -8.15 -4.78 10.41
N MET A 31 -7.22 -4.00 9.85
CA MET A 31 -5.88 -4.47 9.48
C MET A 31 -4.81 -3.45 9.88
N ALA A 32 -3.64 -3.94 10.28
CA ALA A 32 -2.47 -3.09 10.51
C ALA A 32 -1.97 -2.49 9.19
N ALA A 33 -1.38 -1.29 9.25
CA ALA A 33 -0.90 -0.59 8.05
C ALA A 33 0.20 -1.37 7.28
N SER A 34 0.99 -2.20 7.97
CA SER A 34 1.93 -3.13 7.34
C SER A 34 1.23 -4.18 6.48
N GLN A 35 0.15 -4.76 6.99
CA GLN A 35 -0.63 -5.78 6.29
C GLN A 35 -1.45 -5.17 5.15
N VAL A 36 -2.00 -3.97 5.34
CA VAL A 36 -2.64 -3.22 4.24
C VAL A 36 -1.67 -2.97 3.10
N ALA A 37 -0.39 -2.64 3.39
CA ALA A 37 0.61 -2.44 2.35
C ALA A 37 0.78 -3.67 1.47
N LEU A 38 0.92 -4.85 2.09
CA LEU A 38 1.05 -6.12 1.36
C LEU A 38 -0.22 -6.44 0.57
N GLU A 39 -1.39 -6.25 1.18
CA GLU A 39 -2.71 -6.52 0.58
C GLU A 39 -2.98 -5.68 -0.68
N VAL A 40 -2.52 -4.43 -0.71
CA VAL A 40 -2.67 -3.55 -1.89
C VAL A 40 -1.49 -3.64 -2.86
N GLY A 41 -0.51 -4.52 -2.61
CA GLY A 41 0.63 -4.77 -3.49
C GLY A 41 1.82 -3.83 -3.32
N PHE A 42 1.99 -3.17 -2.18
CA PHE A 42 3.23 -2.51 -1.79
C PHE A 42 4.16 -3.47 -1.04
N SER A 43 5.46 -3.36 -1.28
CA SER A 43 6.46 -4.16 -0.58
C SER A 43 6.52 -3.87 0.92
N HIS A 44 6.36 -2.59 1.31
CA HIS A 44 6.47 -2.15 2.70
C HIS A 44 5.53 -0.97 3.00
N GLN A 45 5.16 -0.84 4.27
CA GLN A 45 4.38 0.28 4.80
C GLN A 45 4.99 1.64 4.46
N SER A 46 6.32 1.81 4.57
CA SER A 46 6.99 3.08 4.29
C SER A 46 6.85 3.53 2.83
N HIS A 47 6.86 2.57 1.89
CA HIS A 47 6.64 2.86 0.47
C HIS A 47 5.19 3.30 0.23
N MET A 48 4.23 2.55 0.80
CA MET A 48 2.82 2.93 0.77
C MET A 48 2.59 4.31 1.37
N ALA A 49 3.19 4.63 2.52
CA ALA A 49 3.03 5.91 3.21
C ALA A 49 3.53 7.09 2.36
N ARG A 50 4.67 6.91 1.68
CA ARG A 50 5.21 7.93 0.76
C ARG A 50 4.29 8.15 -0.45
N CYS A 51 3.77 7.08 -1.04
CA CYS A 51 2.79 7.16 -2.13
C CYS A 51 1.48 7.80 -1.67
N MET A 52 0.98 7.42 -0.50
CA MET A 52 -0.25 7.95 0.08
C MET A 52 -0.14 9.45 0.36
N ARG A 53 1.00 9.92 0.90
CA ARG A 53 1.26 11.35 1.09
C ARG A 53 1.31 12.09 -0.25
N ARG A 54 1.91 11.50 -1.28
CA ARG A 54 2.01 12.11 -2.62
C ARG A 54 0.65 12.19 -3.33
N VAL A 55 -0.22 11.19 -3.15
CA VAL A 55 -1.50 11.08 -3.86
C VAL A 55 -2.66 11.73 -3.10
N LEU A 56 -2.75 11.51 -1.80
CA LEU A 56 -3.88 11.95 -0.95
C LEU A 56 -3.53 13.09 0.01
N GLY A 57 -2.25 13.47 0.15
CA GLY A 57 -1.81 14.47 1.12
C GLY A 57 -1.85 14.01 2.59
N VAL A 58 -2.40 12.83 2.87
CA VAL A 58 -2.53 12.26 4.22
C VAL A 58 -1.63 11.04 4.42
N THR A 59 -1.27 10.76 5.68
CA THR A 59 -0.47 9.58 6.02
C THR A 59 -1.33 8.44 6.57
N PRO A 60 -0.91 7.18 6.43
CA PRO A 60 -1.62 6.04 7.02
C PRO A 60 -1.87 6.21 8.52
N THR A 61 -0.91 6.81 9.24
CA THR A 61 -0.97 7.08 10.68
C THR A 61 -2.09 8.07 11.05
N SER A 62 -2.47 8.98 10.15
CA SER A 62 -3.62 9.87 10.36
C SER A 62 -4.97 9.16 10.16
N LEU A 63 -4.98 8.05 9.43
CA LEU A 63 -6.19 7.28 9.13
C LEU A 63 -6.41 6.12 10.11
N THR A 64 -5.32 5.55 10.65
CA THR A 64 -5.38 4.55 11.72
C THR A 64 -5.50 5.24 13.07
N ARG A 65 -6.43 4.79 13.93
CA ARG A 65 -6.53 5.32 15.30
C ARG A 65 -5.21 5.09 16.03
N PRO A 66 -4.63 6.11 16.71
CA PRO A 66 -3.42 5.95 17.50
C PRO A 66 -3.77 5.08 18.72
N GLY A 67 -3.53 3.77 18.62
CA GLY A 67 -3.98 2.86 19.68
C GLY A 67 -3.39 1.46 19.70
N GLU A 68 -2.90 0.89 18.60
CA GLU A 68 -2.36 -0.48 18.70
C GLU A 68 -1.35 -0.81 17.58
N PRO A 69 -0.04 -0.91 17.89
CA PRO A 69 0.89 -1.62 17.03
C PRO A 69 0.62 -3.12 17.22
N LYS A 70 -0.37 -3.67 16.51
CA LYS A 70 -0.50 -5.13 16.36
C LYS A 70 0.66 -5.63 15.53
N SER A 71 1.75 -5.90 16.23
CA SER A 71 2.93 -6.61 15.76
C SER A 71 2.49 -7.99 15.30
N THR A 72 2.29 -8.17 13.99
CA THR A 72 2.19 -9.48 13.38
C THR A 72 3.27 -9.54 12.33
N LYS A 73 4.32 -10.30 12.65
CA LYS A 73 5.42 -10.65 11.76
C LYS A 73 4.85 -11.00 10.39
N PRO A 74 5.34 -10.44 9.27
CA PRO A 74 5.06 -11.04 7.98
C PRO A 74 5.83 -12.37 7.97
N SER A 75 5.13 -13.45 8.30
CA SER A 75 5.59 -14.81 8.03
C SER A 75 5.97 -14.89 6.56
N LEU A 76 7.17 -15.41 6.31
CA LEU A 76 7.75 -15.66 5.00
C LEU A 76 6.72 -16.08 3.96
N VAL A 77 6.78 -15.46 2.77
CA VAL A 77 6.75 -16.18 1.49
C VAL A 77 7.70 -15.41 0.58
N ALA A 78 8.91 -15.94 0.43
CA ALA A 78 9.66 -15.77 -0.79
C ALA A 78 9.00 -16.70 -1.82
N PRO A 79 8.62 -16.24 -3.02
CA PRO A 79 8.48 -17.20 -4.11
C PRO A 79 9.90 -17.66 -4.43
N GLU A 80 10.20 -18.85 -3.93
CA GLU A 80 11.26 -19.72 -4.40
C GLU A 80 11.25 -19.75 -5.93
N LEU A 81 12.46 -19.58 -6.46
CA LEU A 81 13.01 -20.07 -7.72
C LEU A 81 12.03 -20.80 -8.67
N GLU A 82 12.03 -20.46 -9.95
CA GLU A 82 11.79 -21.41 -11.05
C GLU A 82 12.49 -20.86 -12.32
N PRO A 83 12.94 -21.73 -13.25
CA PRO A 83 14.37 -22.05 -13.50
C PRO A 83 15.12 -21.17 -14.52
#